data_AF-A0A1Z9MT49-F1
#
_entry.id   AF-A0A1Z9MT49-F1
#
_cell.length_a   1.000
_cell.length_b   1.000
_cell.length_c   1.000
_cell.angle_alpha   90.00
_cell.angle_beta   90.00
_cell.angle_gamma   90.00
#
_symmetry.space_group_name_H-M   'P 1'
#
loop_
_entity.id
_entity.type
_entity.pdbx_description
1 polymer ?
#
loop_
_entity_poly.entity_id
_entity_poly.type
_entity_poly.pdbx_seq_one_letter_code
_entity_poly.pdbx_strand_id
1 'polypeptide(L)'
;MEEDIENNVIKGPWKKLHVKQPEDIEAELEMKMEFAEDLTQELIVHMVQMCNDNKITISDGKLINDLGMIIEFTKGMVYRGMEIPYPTQNIVDRFVDVAKDSDGATHTDVNMEHLSRFIELFMLEDDNDSS
;
A
#
# COMPACT_ATOMS: atom_id res chain seq x y z
N MET A 1 56.15 -31.63 14.57
CA MET A 1 56.06 -30.19 14.82
C MET A 1 55.00 -29.68 13.89
N GLU A 2 53.76 -29.57 14.38
CA GLU A 2 52.68 -28.92 13.67
C GLU A 2 52.89 -27.41 13.88
N GLU A 3 53.06 -26.67 12.79
CA GLU A 3 53.18 -25.20 12.83
C GLU A 3 51.77 -24.61 12.94
N ASP A 4 51.51 -23.97 14.08
CA ASP A 4 50.31 -23.16 14.31
C ASP A 4 50.28 -21.99 13.32
N ILE A 5 49.33 -22.04 12.37
CA ILE A 5 49.07 -20.92 11.47
C ILE A 5 48.33 -19.84 12.29
N GLU A 6 49.08 -18.87 12.81
CA GLU A 6 48.51 -17.68 13.44
C GLU A 6 47.63 -16.93 12.43
N ASN A 7 46.31 -17.06 12.58
CA ASN A 7 45.31 -16.32 11.82
C ASN A 7 45.43 -14.82 12.12
N ASN A 8 46.20 -14.12 11.29
CA ASN A 8 46.49 -12.70 11.45
C ASN A 8 45.30 -11.85 10.95
N VAL A 9 44.32 -11.60 11.83
CA VAL A 9 43.16 -10.74 11.53
C VAL A 9 43.59 -9.27 11.52
N ILE A 10 43.64 -8.67 10.34
CA ILE A 10 43.89 -7.24 10.16
C ILE A 10 42.68 -6.44 10.69
N LYS A 11 42.86 -5.74 11.82
CA LYS A 11 41.84 -4.81 12.36
C LYS A 11 42.12 -3.40 11.84
N GLY A 12 41.32 -2.95 10.86
CA GLY A 12 41.38 -1.58 10.33
C GLY A 12 40.66 -0.56 11.23
N PRO A 13 40.98 0.75 11.12
CA PRO A 13 40.43 1.82 11.97
C PRO A 13 39.04 2.29 11.51
N TRP A 14 38.13 1.37 11.22
CA TRP A 14 36.79 1.72 10.77
C TRP A 14 35.89 2.04 11.96
N LYS A 15 35.13 3.14 11.88
CA LYS A 15 34.05 3.41 12.84
C LYS A 15 33.06 2.24 12.77
N LYS A 16 32.73 1.66 13.92
CA LYS A 16 31.69 0.63 14.02
C LYS A 16 30.39 1.22 13.49
N LEU A 17 29.88 0.68 12.39
CA LEU A 17 28.53 0.98 11.94
C LEU A 17 27.56 0.43 12.99
N HIS A 18 26.68 1.28 13.50
CA HIS A 18 25.58 0.82 14.35
C HIS A 18 24.56 0.12 13.46
N VAL A 19 24.57 -1.21 13.45
CA VAL A 19 23.57 -2.03 12.76
C VAL A 19 22.39 -2.19 13.70
N LYS A 20 21.19 -1.77 13.28
CA LYS A 20 19.95 -2.06 14.02
C LYS A 20 19.76 -3.56 14.15
N GLN A 21 19.35 -4.05 15.30
CA GLN A 21 19.09 -5.48 15.45
C GLN A 21 17.80 -5.87 14.73
N PRO A 22 17.65 -7.14 14.29
CA PRO A 22 16.43 -7.60 13.64
C PRO A 22 15.16 -7.32 14.45
N GLU A 23 15.21 -7.51 15.76
CA GLU A 23 14.07 -7.23 16.65
C GLU A 23 13.67 -5.75 16.68
N ASP A 24 14.64 -4.83 16.57
CA ASP A 24 14.36 -3.39 16.56
C ASP A 24 13.67 -2.98 15.25
N ILE A 25 14.04 -3.63 14.14
CA ILE A 25 13.44 -3.40 12.82
C ILE A 25 12.01 -3.92 12.79
N GLU A 26 11.78 -5.10 13.36
CA GLU A 26 10.45 -5.72 13.43
C GLU A 26 9.49 -4.88 14.28
N ALA A 27 9.93 -4.43 15.46
CA ALA A 27 9.14 -3.56 16.33
C ALA A 27 8.83 -2.20 15.67
N GLU A 28 9.77 -1.63 14.91
CA GLU A 28 9.53 -0.38 14.17
C GLU A 28 8.50 -0.58 13.04
N LEU A 29 8.55 -1.72 12.34
CA LEU A 29 7.57 -2.05 11.31
C LEU A 29 6.17 -2.25 11.91
N GLU A 30 6.07 -2.98 13.02
CA GLU A 30 4.80 -3.22 13.73
C GLU A 30 4.16 -1.90 14.16
N MET A 31 4.94 -0.99 14.76
CA MET A 31 4.47 0.34 15.15
C MET A 31 3.98 1.16 13.95
N LYS A 32 4.69 1.10 12.81
CA LYS A 32 4.24 1.78 11.59
C LYS A 32 2.92 1.20 11.06
N MET A 33 2.77 -0.12 11.09
CA MET A 33 1.55 -0.79 10.65
C MET A 33 0.37 -0.41 11.55
N GLU A 34 0.55 -0.43 12.87
CA GLU A 34 -0.48 -0.02 13.83
C GLU A 34 -0.94 1.42 13.58
N PHE A 35 0.01 2.36 13.46
CA PHE A 35 -0.32 3.75 13.13
C PHE A 35 -1.06 3.88 11.79
N ALA A 36 -0.68 3.09 10.79
CA ALA A 36 -1.34 3.08 9.49
C ALA A 36 -2.79 2.60 9.57
N GLU A 37 -3.07 1.58 10.39
CA GLU A 37 -4.44 1.11 10.64
C GLU A 37 -5.28 2.20 11.31
N ASP A 38 -4.77 2.81 12.38
CA ASP A 38 -5.46 3.85 13.13
C ASP A 38 -5.80 5.04 12.24
N LEU A 39 -4.81 5.54 11.48
CA LEU A 39 -5.02 6.65 10.56
C LEU A 39 -6.04 6.30 9.45
N THR A 40 -5.99 5.08 8.92
CA THR A 40 -6.95 4.61 7.93
C THR A 40 -8.37 4.60 8.51
N GLN A 41 -8.54 4.06 9.72
CA GLN A 41 -9.83 4.03 10.39
C GLN A 41 -10.39 5.45 10.60
N GLU A 42 -9.57 6.39 11.08
CA GLU A 42 -9.99 7.78 11.28
C GLU A 42 -10.46 8.43 9.98
N LEU A 43 -9.70 8.27 8.89
CA LEU A 43 -10.07 8.80 7.57
C LEU A 43 -11.42 8.26 7.08
N ILE A 44 -11.63 6.95 7.23
CA ILE A 44 -12.87 6.27 6.82
C ILE A 44 -14.05 6.71 7.69
N VAL A 45 -13.87 6.84 9.01
CA VAL A 45 -14.91 7.35 9.92
C VAL A 45 -15.35 8.75 9.51
N HIS A 46 -14.40 9.65 9.23
CA HIS A 46 -14.71 10.99 8.75
C HIS A 46 -15.45 10.96 7.41
N MET A 47 -15.06 10.11 6.47
CA MET A 47 -15.77 9.94 5.20
C MET A 47 -17.22 9.51 5.42
N VAL A 48 -17.44 8.52 6.27
CA VAL A 48 -18.78 8.00 6.60
C VAL A 48 -19.65 9.08 7.25
N GLN A 49 -19.10 9.84 8.20
CA GLN A 49 -19.80 10.96 8.83
C GLN A 49 -20.19 12.02 7.81
N MET A 50 -19.26 12.43 6.93
CA MET A 50 -19.54 13.39 5.87
C MET A 50 -20.63 12.91 4.91
N CYS A 51 -20.64 11.63 4.54
CA CYS A 51 -21.72 11.06 3.73
C CYS A 51 -23.06 11.14 4.45
N ASN A 52 -23.11 10.73 5.73
CA ASN A 52 -24.33 10.76 6.53
C ASN A 52 -24.87 12.19 6.72
N ASP A 53 -23.99 13.17 6.99
CA ASP A 53 -24.35 14.58 7.11
C ASP A 53 -24.98 15.13 5.81
N ASN A 54 -24.62 14.55 4.67
CA ASN A 54 -25.17 14.85 3.35
C ASN A 54 -26.29 13.88 2.91
N LYS A 55 -26.88 13.11 3.84
CA LYS A 55 -27.99 12.18 3.62
C LYS A 55 -27.66 11.01 2.69
N ILE A 56 -26.38 10.63 2.59
CA ILE A 56 -25.91 9.42 1.91
C ILE A 56 -25.63 8.37 2.99
N THR A 57 -26.55 7.43 3.17
CA THR A 57 -26.42 6.37 4.19
C THR A 57 -25.64 5.19 3.63
N ILE A 58 -24.46 4.92 4.22
CA ILE A 58 -23.56 3.85 3.76
C ILE A 58 -23.95 2.47 4.32
N SER A 59 -24.76 2.41 5.37
CA SER A 59 -25.13 1.17 6.05
C SER A 59 -26.15 0.28 5.31
N ASP A 60 -26.49 0.59 4.06
CA ASP A 60 -27.49 -0.16 3.28
C ASP A 60 -27.00 -0.47 1.84
N GLY A 61 -27.37 -1.64 1.33
CA GLY A 61 -27.21 -2.00 -0.07
C GLY A 61 -25.77 -2.12 -0.56
N LYS A 62 -25.53 -1.69 -1.80
CA LYS A 62 -24.23 -1.82 -2.48
C LYS A 62 -23.15 -0.86 -1.97
N LEU A 63 -23.56 0.23 -1.31
CA LEU A 63 -22.63 1.26 -0.82
C LEU A 63 -21.68 0.73 0.27
N ILE A 64 -22.11 -0.26 1.06
CA ILE A 64 -21.21 -0.90 2.04
C ILE A 64 -20.09 -1.70 1.35
N ASN A 65 -20.37 -2.28 0.17
CA ASN A 65 -19.37 -2.99 -0.62
C ASN A 65 -18.37 -1.99 -1.22
N ASP A 66 -18.87 -0.85 -1.72
CA ASP A 66 -18.02 0.24 -2.21
C ASP A 66 -17.10 0.75 -1.10
N LEU A 67 -17.63 0.92 0.11
CA LEU A 67 -16.85 1.30 1.29
C LEU A 67 -15.74 0.29 1.60
N GLY A 68 -16.03 -1.01 1.51
CA GLY A 68 -15.02 -2.06 1.69
C GLY A 68 -13.83 -1.88 0.75
N MET A 69 -14.07 -1.57 -0.52
CA MET A 69 -12.99 -1.30 -1.47
C MET A 69 -12.24 0.00 -1.16
N ILE A 70 -12.96 1.06 -0.77
CA ILE A 70 -12.37 2.35 -0.41
C ILE A 70 -11.46 2.21 0.81
N ILE A 71 -11.83 1.38 1.80
CA ILE A 71 -10.99 1.08 2.97
C ILE A 71 -9.64 0.51 2.52
N GLU A 72 -9.64 -0.50 1.64
CA GLU A 72 -8.42 -1.16 1.17
C GLU A 72 -7.51 -0.24 0.32
N PHE A 73 -8.10 0.64 -0.48
CA PHE A 73 -7.32 1.65 -1.22
C PHE A 73 -6.77 2.75 -0.31
N THR A 74 -7.55 3.19 0.67
CA THR A 74 -7.10 4.19 1.67
C THR A 74 -5.95 3.63 2.48
N LYS A 75 -6.08 2.38 2.95
CA LYS A 75 -5.01 1.66 3.63
C LYS A 75 -3.75 1.55 2.78
N GLY A 76 -3.88 1.12 1.53
CA GLY A 76 -2.75 1.04 0.60
C GLY A 76 -2.06 2.37 0.34
N MET A 77 -2.82 3.46 0.28
CA MET A 77 -2.29 4.83 0.17
C MET A 77 -1.49 5.22 1.42
N VAL A 78 -2.06 5.03 2.62
CA VAL A 78 -1.37 5.33 3.89
C VAL A 78 -0.10 4.50 4.03
N TYR A 79 -0.19 3.19 3.77
CA TYR A 79 0.95 2.27 3.76
C TYR A 79 2.04 2.76 2.80
N ARG A 80 1.67 3.24 1.60
CA ARG A 80 2.64 3.79 0.63
C ARG A 80 3.36 5.01 1.20
N GLY A 81 2.64 5.91 1.87
CA GLY A 81 3.20 7.07 2.54
C GLY A 81 4.17 6.72 3.68
N MET A 82 4.06 5.52 4.24
CA MET A 82 4.93 4.99 5.30
C MET A 82 6.02 4.03 4.80
N GLU A 83 6.15 3.89 3.48
CA GLU A 83 7.08 2.99 2.81
C GLU A 83 6.80 1.50 3.09
N ILE A 84 5.54 1.15 3.37
CA ILE A 84 5.08 -0.23 3.55
C ILE A 84 4.39 -0.71 2.26
N PRO A 85 4.76 -1.89 1.72
CA PRO A 85 4.10 -2.44 0.54
C PRO A 85 2.67 -2.90 0.87
N TYR A 86 1.73 -2.64 -0.03
CA TYR A 86 0.34 -3.09 0.12
C TYR A 86 -0.29 -3.47 -1.23
N PRO A 87 -1.13 -4.51 -1.33
CA PRO A 87 -1.59 -5.03 -2.63
C PRO A 87 -2.26 -4.00 -3.55
N THR A 88 -3.09 -3.10 -3.01
CA THR A 88 -3.83 -2.10 -3.81
C THR A 88 -2.92 -1.07 -4.47
N GLN A 89 -1.67 -0.92 -4.00
CA GLN A 89 -0.67 -0.05 -4.61
C GLN A 89 -0.37 -0.46 -6.06
N ASN A 90 -0.25 -1.77 -6.32
CA ASN A 90 0.01 -2.29 -7.67
C ASN A 90 -1.17 -2.01 -8.61
N ILE A 91 -2.40 -2.02 -8.09
CA ILE A 91 -3.60 -1.67 -8.85
C ILE A 91 -3.53 -0.19 -9.22
N VAL A 92 -3.27 0.69 -8.25
CA VAL A 92 -3.13 2.13 -8.51
C VAL A 92 -2.03 2.39 -9.54
N ASP A 93 -0.86 1.79 -9.39
CA ASP A 93 0.28 1.98 -10.32
C ASP A 93 -0.03 1.47 -11.74
N ARG A 94 -0.99 0.54 -11.89
CA ARG A 94 -1.37 -0.01 -13.19
C ARG A 94 -2.42 0.82 -13.91
N PHE A 95 -3.35 1.42 -13.17
CA PHE A 95 -4.54 2.07 -13.73
C PHE A 95 -4.54 3.58 -13.57
N VAL A 96 -3.57 4.17 -12.86
CA VAL A 96 -3.45 5.63 -12.70
C VAL A 96 -2.23 6.13 -13.44
N ASP A 97 -2.46 7.00 -14.42
CA ASP A 97 -1.40 7.69 -15.14
C ASP A 97 -1.11 9.03 -14.44
N VAL A 98 0.18 9.29 -14.21
CA VAL A 98 0.65 10.55 -13.63
C VAL A 98 1.25 11.40 -14.74
N ALA A 99 0.53 12.44 -15.16
CA ALA A 99 1.02 13.41 -16.13
C ALA A 99 1.60 14.63 -15.43
N LYS A 100 2.69 15.16 -15.99
CA LYS A 100 3.24 16.46 -15.58
C LYS A 100 2.97 17.46 -16.70
N ASP A 101 2.24 18.50 -16.35
CA ASP A 101 1.96 19.60 -17.26
C ASP A 101 3.20 20.47 -17.46
N SER A 102 3.18 21.27 -18.53
CA SER A 102 4.29 22.16 -18.90
C SER A 102 4.59 23.25 -17.86
N ASP A 103 3.65 23.53 -16.96
CA ASP A 103 3.77 24.47 -15.85
C ASP A 103 4.25 23.81 -14.53
N GLY A 104 4.46 22.49 -14.54
CA GLY A 104 4.90 21.72 -13.38
C GLY A 104 3.75 21.23 -12.48
N ALA A 105 2.48 21.48 -12.85
CA ALA A 105 1.35 20.84 -12.19
C ALA A 105 1.39 19.32 -12.46
N THR A 106 1.10 18.53 -11.42
CA THR A 106 0.97 17.07 -11.55
C THR A 106 -0.52 16.74 -11.59
N HIS A 107 -0.98 16.18 -12.71
CA HIS A 107 -2.33 15.66 -12.84
C HIS A 107 -2.31 14.13 -12.77
N THR A 108 -3.35 13.54 -12.20
CA THR A 108 -3.52 12.09 -12.14
C THR A 108 -4.85 11.73 -12.77
N ASP A 109 -4.81 10.84 -13.75
CA ASP A 109 -6.01 10.32 -14.41
C ASP A 109 -6.10 8.81 -14.21
N VAL A 110 -7.29 8.35 -13.83
CA VAL A 110 -7.59 6.92 -13.81
C VAL A 110 -7.94 6.51 -15.24
N ASN A 111 -7.20 5.55 -15.79
CA ASN A 111 -7.45 4.97 -17.09
C ASN A 111 -8.64 4.00 -17.00
N MET A 112 -9.86 4.58 -17.05
CA MET A 112 -11.11 3.84 -16.95
C MET A 112 -11.31 2.86 -18.12
N GLU A 113 -10.72 3.13 -19.30
CA GLU A 113 -10.77 2.21 -20.43
C GLU A 113 -10.02 0.90 -20.11
N HIS A 114 -8.82 1.02 -19.53
CA HIS A 114 -8.04 -0.14 -19.09
C HIS A 114 -8.77 -0.92 -17.99
N LEU A 115 -9.42 -0.21 -17.07
CA LEU A 115 -10.19 -0.83 -15.99
C LEU A 115 -11.42 -1.58 -16.55
N SER A 116 -12.17 -0.98 -17.48
CA SER A 116 -13.31 -1.63 -18.13
C SER A 116 -12.90 -2.90 -18.87
N ARG A 117 -11.82 -2.84 -19.67
CA ARG A 117 -11.30 -4.02 -20.36
C ARG A 117 -10.87 -5.12 -19.40
N PHE A 118 -10.27 -4.74 -18.27
CA PHE A 118 -9.90 -5.71 -17.23
C PHE A 118 -11.14 -6.38 -16.64
N ILE A 119 -12.18 -5.62 -16.30
CA ILE A 119 -13.44 -6.17 -15.77
C ILE A 119 -14.10 -7.12 -16.79
N GLU A 120 -14.13 -6.76 -18.07
CA GLU A 120 -14.66 -7.61 -19.13
C GLU A 120 -13.95 -8.96 -19.19
N LEU A 121 -12.62 -9.00 -19.05
CA LEU A 121 -11.86 -10.26 -19.04
C LEU A 121 -12.29 -11.19 -17.90
N PHE A 122 -12.49 -10.68 -16.68
CA PHE A 122 -12.93 -11.50 -15.55
C PHE A 122 -14.37 -12.01 -15.73
N MET A 123 -15.25 -11.19 -16.30
CA MET A 123 -16.64 -11.61 -16.55
C MET A 123 -16.74 -12.66 -17.66
N LEU A 124 -15.80 -12.70 -18.61
CA LEU A 124 -15.76 -13.71 -19.68
C LEU A 124 -15.22 -15.07 -19.21
N GLU A 125 -14.41 -15.11 -18.15
CA GLU A 125 -13.90 -16.36 -17.58
C GLU A 125 -14.98 -17.13 -16.81
N ASP A 126 -15.90 -16.43 -16.13
CA ASP A 126 -17.01 -17.05 -15.37
C ASP A 126 -18.07 -17.73 -16.28
N ASP A 127 -18.22 -17.28 -17.53
CA ASP A 127 -19.19 -17.85 -18.48
C ASP A 127 -18.72 -19.16 -19.14
N ASN A 128 -17.41 -19.45 -19.11
CA ASN A 128 -16.82 -20.63 -19.79
C ASN A 128 -16.75 -21.90 -18.92
N ASP A 129 -16.94 -21.79 -17.60
CA ASP A 129 -16.93 -22.92 -16.67
C ASP A 129 -18.31 -23.58 -16.48
N SER A 130 -19.28 -23.22 -17.32
CA SER A 130 -20.65 -23.79 -17.31
C SER A 130 -20.89 -24.93 -18.32
N SER A 131 -19.84 -25.60 -18.82
CA SER A 131 -19.94 -26.66 -19.86
C SER A 131 -19.72 -28.08 -19.33
#